data_AF-A0A8T9PZY6-F1
#
_entry.id   AF-A0A8T9PZY6-F1
#
_cell.length_a   1.000
_cell.length_b   1.000
_cell.length_c   1.000
_cell.angle_alpha   90.00
_cell.angle_beta   90.00
_cell.angle_gamma   90.00
#
_symmetry.space_group_name_H-M   'P 1'
#
loop_
_entity.id
_entity.type
_entity.pdbx_description
1 polymer ?
#
loop_
_entity_poly.entity_id
_entity_poly.type
_entity_poly.pdbx_seq_one_letter_code
_entity_poly.pdbx_strand_id
1 'polypeptide(L)'
;MLYAPDFEKTVFNGHNFEKHLEATYKLEDVSGMERVYRWVAAARMISEKPITGSGPSTFYPEYKRFTVKSFRTYVSDNPEKSTTHNYFLLQLAEQGFPGFLLFVILFGTALVMVENLYHRSHSAQNRRVVLAAGLSLVVIIFHLLLNELVEVDKVGSFFYIAMALLMRAEGWIAEEAVAVNE
;
A
#
# COMPACT_ATOMS: atom_id res chain seq x y z
N MET A 1 8.22 26.35 3.20
CA MET A 1 6.97 27.11 3.45
C MET A 1 6.11 27.30 2.20
N LEU A 2 6.64 27.15 0.97
CA LEU A 2 5.88 27.30 -0.29
C LEU A 2 4.79 26.25 -0.58
N TYR A 3 4.76 25.14 0.17
CA TYR A 3 3.75 24.07 0.05
C TYR A 3 3.04 23.80 1.39
N ALA A 4 3.16 24.73 2.34
CA ALA A 4 2.37 24.66 3.56
C ALA A 4 0.91 24.99 3.19
N PRO A 5 -0.05 24.12 3.46
CA PRO A 5 -1.45 24.32 3.10
C PRO A 5 -2.05 25.51 3.84
N ASP A 6 -2.96 26.21 3.17
CA ASP A 6 -3.78 27.25 3.78
C ASP A 6 -5.05 26.60 4.37
N PHE A 7 -4.95 26.16 5.63
CA PHE A 7 -5.94 25.30 6.27
C PHE A 7 -7.28 25.97 6.59
N GLU A 8 -7.39 27.30 6.43
CA GLU A 8 -8.64 28.03 6.64
C GLU A 8 -9.71 27.75 5.56
N LYS A 9 -9.35 27.10 4.45
CA LYS A 9 -10.25 26.81 3.30
C LYS A 9 -10.60 25.34 3.10
N THR A 10 -10.26 24.47 4.04
CA THR A 10 -10.52 23.03 3.90
C THR A 10 -12.02 22.75 4.12
N VAL A 11 -12.78 22.48 3.05
CA VAL A 11 -14.26 22.29 3.12
C VAL A 11 -14.64 20.83 2.82
N PHE A 12 -15.39 20.19 3.72
CA PHE A 12 -16.02 18.89 3.46
C PHE A 12 -17.30 19.08 2.62
N ASN A 13 -17.22 18.83 1.31
CA ASN A 13 -18.33 19.01 0.36
C ASN A 13 -19.18 17.73 0.19
N GLY A 14 -19.72 17.18 1.28
CA GLY A 14 -20.40 15.86 1.29
C GLY A 14 -21.64 15.71 0.39
N HIS A 15 -22.22 16.80 -0.14
CA HIS A 15 -23.42 16.76 -0.98
C HIS A 15 -23.22 17.32 -2.40
N ASN A 16 -22.00 17.75 -2.76
CA ASN A 16 -21.76 18.40 -4.05
C ASN A 16 -20.48 17.87 -4.71
N PHE A 17 -20.64 16.85 -5.55
CA PHE A 17 -19.56 16.09 -6.20
C PHE A 17 -18.58 16.98 -6.97
N GLU A 18 -19.08 18.02 -7.66
CA GLU A 18 -18.26 18.95 -8.44
C GLU A 18 -17.29 19.73 -7.54
N LYS A 19 -17.76 20.21 -6.38
CA LYS A 19 -16.92 20.90 -5.39
C LYS A 19 -15.96 19.96 -4.66
N HIS A 20 -16.33 18.70 -4.46
CA HIS A 20 -15.42 17.70 -3.89
C HIS A 20 -14.30 17.34 -4.89
N LEU A 21 -14.62 17.24 -6.18
CA LEU A 21 -13.66 17.03 -7.25
C LEU A 21 -12.70 18.22 -7.40
N GLU A 22 -13.23 19.45 -7.34
CA GLU A 22 -12.42 20.68 -7.37
C GLU A 22 -11.48 20.80 -6.16
N ALA A 23 -11.98 20.52 -4.95
CA ALA A 23 -11.16 20.50 -3.73
C ALA A 23 -10.08 19.41 -3.77
N THR A 24 -10.39 18.23 -4.31
CA THR A 24 -9.41 17.14 -4.51
C THR A 24 -8.30 17.58 -5.48
N TYR A 25 -8.66 18.21 -6.60
CA TYR A 25 -7.71 18.70 -7.60
C TYR A 25 -6.82 19.83 -7.04
N LYS A 26 -7.36 20.67 -6.15
CA LYS A 26 -6.64 21.77 -5.49
C LYS A 26 -5.87 21.37 -4.23
N LEU A 27 -5.91 20.10 -3.82
CA LEU A 27 -5.38 19.63 -2.52
C LEU A 27 -6.00 20.36 -1.31
N GLU A 28 -7.23 20.87 -1.46
CA GLU A 28 -8.01 21.54 -0.41
C GLU A 28 -9.01 20.57 0.26
N ASP A 29 -9.02 19.30 -0.16
CA ASP A 29 -9.80 18.27 0.51
C ASP A 29 -9.15 17.83 1.83
N VAL A 30 -9.99 17.74 2.88
CA VAL A 30 -9.58 17.41 4.25
C VAL A 30 -8.87 16.06 4.30
N SER A 31 -9.38 15.06 3.57
CA SER A 31 -8.85 13.70 3.60
C SER A 31 -7.48 13.61 2.95
N GLY A 32 -7.27 14.31 1.82
CA GLY A 32 -5.97 14.38 1.15
C GLY A 32 -4.93 15.07 2.02
N MET A 33 -5.33 16.15 2.70
CA MET A 33 -4.41 16.92 3.53
C MET A 33 -3.98 16.21 4.81
N GLU A 34 -4.85 15.40 5.40
CA GLU A 34 -4.46 14.53 6.50
C GLU A 34 -3.40 13.49 6.09
N ARG A 35 -3.48 12.95 4.86
CA ARG A 35 -2.46 12.01 4.36
C ARG A 35 -1.11 12.69 4.27
N VAL A 36 -1.05 13.88 3.66
CA VAL A 36 0.18 14.67 3.57
C VAL A 36 0.75 14.98 4.97
N TYR A 37 -0.10 15.36 5.92
CA TYR A 37 0.31 15.58 7.31
C TYR A 37 0.97 14.35 7.92
N ARG A 38 0.35 13.16 7.76
CA ARG A 38 0.89 11.89 8.25
C ARG A 38 2.14 11.45 7.47
N TRP A 39 2.23 11.73 6.17
CA TRP A 39 3.41 11.44 5.35
C TRP A 39 4.63 12.27 5.78
N VAL A 40 4.45 13.55 6.11
CA VAL A 40 5.52 14.38 6.67
C VAL A 40 6.01 13.83 8.00
N ALA A 41 5.10 13.37 8.87
CA ALA A 41 5.46 12.73 10.13
C ALA A 41 6.23 11.42 9.88
N ALA A 42 5.75 10.57 8.98
CA ALA A 42 6.42 9.33 8.59
C ALA A 42 7.82 9.58 8.04
N ALA A 43 7.99 10.55 7.15
CA ALA A 43 9.30 10.91 6.59
C ALA A 43 10.30 11.32 7.69
N ARG A 44 9.85 12.00 8.73
CA ARG A 44 10.67 12.35 9.89
C ARG A 44 10.98 11.15 10.78
N MET A 45 10.02 10.25 11.00
CA MET A 45 10.26 8.99 11.70
C MET A 45 11.31 8.14 10.97
N ILE A 46 11.21 8.05 9.64
CA ILE A 46 12.19 7.36 8.78
C ILE A 46 13.56 8.02 8.90
N SER A 47 13.62 9.36 8.90
CA SER A 47 14.88 10.09 9.03
C SER A 47 15.55 9.90 10.40
N GLU A 48 14.77 9.74 11.48
CA GLU A 48 15.31 9.50 12.82
C GLU A 48 15.81 8.07 13.00
N LYS A 49 15.07 7.07 12.51
CA LYS A 49 15.39 5.64 12.67
C LYS A 49 15.34 4.89 11.33
N PRO A 50 16.24 5.18 10.37
CA PRO A 50 16.13 4.66 9.01
C PRO A 50 16.32 3.14 8.91
N ILE A 51 17.09 2.54 9.85
CA ILE A 51 17.41 1.11 9.81
C ILE A 51 16.40 0.28 10.59
N THR A 52 16.07 0.67 11.82
CA THR A 52 15.19 -0.14 12.69
C THR A 52 13.72 0.24 12.60
N GLY A 53 13.43 1.45 12.10
CA GLY A 53 12.13 2.08 12.29
C GLY A 53 11.80 2.31 13.78
N SER A 54 10.55 2.66 14.05
CA SER A 54 10.03 2.87 15.40
C SER A 54 9.51 1.60 16.09
N GLY A 55 9.40 0.48 15.37
CA GLY A 55 8.82 -0.79 15.80
C GLY A 55 7.45 -1.06 15.15
N PRO A 56 7.03 -2.32 15.01
CA PRO A 56 5.73 -2.67 14.43
C PRO A 56 4.56 -2.08 15.22
N SER A 57 3.55 -1.56 14.52
CA SER A 57 2.33 -0.95 15.07
C SER A 57 2.59 0.26 15.99
N THR A 58 3.71 0.95 15.80
CA THR A 58 4.10 2.13 16.60
C THR A 58 3.81 3.46 15.92
N PHE A 59 3.35 3.47 14.66
CA PHE A 59 3.07 4.70 13.94
C PHE A 59 2.05 5.55 14.69
N TYR A 60 0.87 5.00 15.01
CA TYR A 60 -0.19 5.74 15.71
C TYR A 60 0.25 6.37 17.06
N PRO A 61 0.90 5.64 17.98
CA PRO A 61 1.33 6.24 19.25
C PRO A 61 2.49 7.25 19.11
N GLU A 62 3.35 7.13 18.09
CA GLU A 62 4.57 7.95 17.99
C GLU A 62 4.46 9.13 17.02
N TYR A 63 3.71 9.01 15.92
CA TYR A 63 3.79 9.98 14.80
C TYR A 63 3.50 11.43 15.22
N LYS A 64 2.62 11.65 16.22
CA LYS A 64 2.27 12.99 16.71
C LYS A 64 3.48 13.77 17.27
N ARG A 65 4.56 13.11 17.67
CA ARG A 65 5.83 13.74 18.09
C ARG A 65 6.62 14.29 16.91
N PHE A 66 6.43 13.67 15.74
CA PHE A 66 7.12 13.99 14.50
C PHE A 66 6.37 15.00 13.64
N THR A 67 5.12 15.31 13.99
CA THR A 67 4.32 16.26 13.22
C THR A 67 4.77 17.71 13.42
N VAL A 68 4.55 18.53 12.39
CA VAL A 68 4.80 19.97 12.48
C VAL A 68 3.49 20.65 12.91
N LYS A 69 3.54 21.49 13.95
CA LYS A 69 2.36 22.23 14.44
C LYS A 69 1.68 23.05 13.35
N SER A 70 2.44 23.57 12.37
CA SER A 70 1.92 24.35 11.25
C SER A 70 1.07 23.55 10.26
N PHE A 71 0.94 22.23 10.41
CA PHE A 71 0.11 21.38 9.55
C PHE A 71 -1.08 20.75 10.29
N ARG A 72 -1.38 21.19 11.53
CA ARG A 72 -2.51 20.65 12.30
C ARG A 72 -3.84 21.21 11.79
N THR A 73 -4.78 20.32 11.51
CA THR A 73 -6.20 20.60 11.21
C THR A 73 -7.11 20.16 12.35
N TYR A 74 -8.40 20.49 12.29
CA TYR A 74 -9.41 20.08 13.28
C TYR A 74 -9.64 18.56 13.36
N VAL A 75 -9.19 17.77 12.37
CA VAL A 75 -9.28 16.30 12.36
C VAL A 75 -7.96 15.63 12.79
N SER A 76 -6.93 16.42 13.12
CA SER A 76 -5.62 15.91 13.57
C SER A 76 -5.64 15.16 14.91
N ASP A 77 -6.79 15.15 15.59
CA ASP A 77 -7.00 14.35 16.80
C ASP A 77 -6.94 12.84 16.50
N ASN A 78 -7.21 12.43 15.25
CA ASN A 78 -7.09 11.05 14.76
C ASN A 78 -7.83 10.00 15.62
N PRO A 79 -9.12 10.20 15.94
CA PRO A 79 -9.87 9.28 16.79
C PRO A 79 -9.97 7.86 16.21
N GLU A 80 -9.93 7.74 14.88
CA GLU A 80 -10.00 6.48 14.14
C GLU A 80 -8.69 5.68 14.13
N LYS A 81 -7.62 6.23 14.71
CA LYS A 81 -6.28 5.62 14.73
C LYS A 81 -5.67 5.35 13.34
N SER A 82 -6.02 6.18 12.36
CA SER A 82 -5.50 6.08 11.00
C SER A 82 -3.99 6.27 10.95
N THR A 83 -3.34 5.50 10.08
CA THR A 83 -1.90 5.53 9.83
C THR A 83 -1.61 6.33 8.56
N THR A 84 -0.55 6.00 7.82
CA THR A 84 -0.06 6.81 6.70
C THR A 84 -0.97 6.88 5.48
N HIS A 85 -1.98 6.03 5.32
CA HIS A 85 -2.63 5.75 4.03
C HIS A 85 -1.64 5.45 2.89
N ASN A 86 -0.56 4.74 3.23
CA ASN A 86 0.45 4.25 2.30
C ASN A 86 1.28 3.18 3.02
N TYR A 87 1.02 1.91 2.71
CA TYR A 87 1.62 0.79 3.45
C TYR A 87 3.15 0.72 3.28
N PHE A 88 3.68 1.19 2.14
CA PHE A 88 5.13 1.24 1.91
C PHE A 88 5.81 2.26 2.83
N LEU A 89 5.19 3.42 3.00
CA LEU A 89 5.68 4.47 3.90
C LEU A 89 5.54 4.04 5.36
N LEU A 90 4.44 3.36 5.71
CA LEU A 90 4.26 2.75 7.02
C LEU A 90 5.38 1.78 7.35
N GLN A 91 5.68 0.87 6.40
CA GLN A 91 6.71 -0.14 6.55
C GLN A 91 8.09 0.47 6.77
N LEU A 92 8.43 1.54 6.05
CA LEU A 92 9.66 2.29 6.29
C LEU A 92 9.68 2.97 7.67
N ALA A 93 8.57 3.58 8.10
CA ALA A 93 8.51 4.30 9.37
C ALA A 93 8.56 3.37 10.59
N GLU A 94 7.95 2.19 10.49
CA GLU A 94 7.83 1.23 11.59
C GLU A 94 8.96 0.18 11.60
N GLN A 95 9.33 -0.36 10.43
CA GLN A 95 10.28 -1.46 10.32
C GLN A 95 11.60 -1.08 9.64
N GLY A 96 11.75 0.18 9.26
CA GLY A 96 12.96 0.70 8.63
C GLY A 96 13.21 0.13 7.23
N PHE A 97 14.40 0.40 6.72
CA PHE A 97 14.84 -0.05 5.40
C PHE A 97 14.83 -1.59 5.22
N PRO A 98 15.26 -2.41 6.20
CA PRO A 98 15.20 -3.87 6.07
C PRO A 98 13.77 -4.40 5.90
N GLY A 99 12.83 -3.93 6.73
CA GLY A 99 11.43 -4.34 6.62
C GLY A 99 10.80 -3.91 5.30
N PHE A 100 11.09 -2.67 4.86
CA PHE A 100 10.64 -2.19 3.55
C PHE A 100 11.21 -3.00 2.40
N LEU A 101 12.51 -3.31 2.45
CA LEU A 101 13.18 -4.06 1.39
C LEU A 101 12.62 -5.47 1.27
N LEU A 102 12.40 -6.17 2.39
CA LEU A 102 11.75 -7.49 2.40
C LEU A 102 10.36 -7.43 1.76
N PHE A 103 9.60 -6.38 2.06
CA PHE A 103 8.27 -6.17 1.51
C PHE A 103 8.28 -5.91 0.00
N VAL A 104 9.23 -5.10 -0.49
CA VAL A 104 9.41 -4.86 -1.93
C VAL A 104 9.89 -6.14 -2.65
N ILE A 105 10.81 -6.89 -2.05
CA ILE A 105 11.29 -8.17 -2.60
C ILE A 105 10.13 -9.18 -2.70
N LEU A 106 9.25 -9.25 -1.70
CA LEU A 106 8.08 -10.13 -1.73
C LEU A 106 7.21 -9.87 -2.96
N PHE A 107 6.84 -8.61 -3.22
CA PHE A 107 6.07 -8.29 -4.43
C PHE A 107 6.86 -8.45 -5.72
N GLY A 108 8.14 -8.05 -5.72
CA GLY A 108 9.00 -8.19 -6.90
C GLY A 108 9.10 -9.65 -7.33
N THR A 109 9.37 -10.56 -6.39
CA THR A 109 9.42 -12.00 -6.64
C THR A 109 8.07 -12.58 -7.05
N ALA A 110 6.97 -12.14 -6.44
CA ALA A 110 5.62 -12.57 -6.84
C ALA A 110 5.28 -12.15 -8.28
N LEU A 111 5.60 -10.91 -8.68
CA LEU A 111 5.34 -10.44 -10.05
C LEU A 111 6.23 -11.13 -11.08
N VAL A 112 7.49 -11.38 -10.75
CA VAL A 112 8.40 -12.19 -11.58
C VAL A 112 7.90 -13.63 -11.70
N MET A 113 7.36 -14.20 -10.62
CA MET A 113 6.73 -15.53 -10.67
C MET A 113 5.52 -15.55 -11.61
N VAL A 114 4.64 -14.55 -11.56
CA VAL A 114 3.50 -14.42 -12.49
C VAL A 114 3.96 -14.44 -13.94
N GLU A 115 4.95 -13.61 -14.28
CA GLU A 115 5.50 -13.51 -15.64
C GLU A 115 6.08 -14.85 -16.11
N ASN A 116 6.95 -15.46 -15.29
CA ASN A 116 7.58 -16.73 -15.63
C ASN A 116 6.55 -17.85 -15.80
N LEU A 117 5.58 -17.98 -14.90
CA LEU A 117 4.54 -19.01 -14.98
C LEU A 117 3.63 -18.80 -16.18
N TYR A 118 3.30 -17.55 -16.52
CA TYR A 118 2.50 -17.22 -17.68
C TYR A 118 3.16 -17.64 -19.00
N HIS A 119 4.48 -17.44 -19.11
CA HIS A 119 5.25 -17.79 -20.31
C HIS A 119 5.59 -19.28 -20.41
N ARG A 120 5.76 -19.97 -19.27
CA ARG A 120 6.03 -21.42 -19.22
C ARG A 120 4.78 -22.28 -19.42
N SER A 121 3.59 -21.74 -19.18
CA SER A 121 2.35 -22.52 -19.30
C SER A 121 1.96 -22.75 -20.76
N HIS A 122 1.69 -24.00 -21.11
CA HIS A 122 1.17 -24.39 -22.43
C HIS A 122 -0.38 -24.40 -22.47
N SER A 123 -1.02 -24.52 -21.31
CA SER A 123 -2.46 -24.69 -21.14
C SER A 123 -3.12 -23.35 -20.93
N ALA A 124 -4.14 -23.08 -21.74
CA ALA A 124 -4.96 -21.89 -21.59
C ALA A 124 -5.61 -21.78 -20.20
N GLN A 125 -5.90 -22.90 -19.54
CA GLN A 125 -6.50 -22.91 -18.20
C GLN A 125 -5.51 -22.45 -17.13
N ASN A 126 -4.32 -23.05 -17.09
CA ASN A 126 -3.25 -22.67 -16.15
C ASN A 126 -2.87 -21.20 -16.34
N ARG A 127 -2.72 -20.77 -17.59
CA ARG A 127 -2.43 -19.38 -17.96
C ARG A 127 -3.48 -18.39 -17.45
N ARG A 128 -4.77 -18.73 -17.52
CA ARG A 128 -5.87 -17.90 -16.99
C ARG A 128 -5.82 -17.78 -15.47
N VAL A 129 -5.51 -18.87 -14.77
CA VAL A 129 -5.40 -18.86 -13.29
C VAL A 129 -4.23 -17.97 -12.86
N VAL A 130 -3.06 -18.12 -13.48
CA VAL A 130 -1.88 -17.28 -13.23
C VAL A 130 -2.20 -15.80 -13.47
N LEU A 131 -2.87 -15.48 -14.58
CA LEU A 131 -3.29 -14.10 -14.88
C LEU A 131 -4.28 -13.56 -13.85
N ALA A 132 -5.28 -14.35 -13.46
CA ALA A 132 -6.28 -13.91 -12.48
C ALA A 132 -5.62 -13.60 -11.12
N ALA A 133 -4.77 -14.50 -10.62
CA ALA A 133 -4.03 -14.29 -9.38
C ALA A 133 -3.06 -13.11 -9.49
N GLY A 134 -2.34 -12.99 -10.61
CA GLY A 134 -1.41 -11.88 -10.85
C GLY A 134 -2.10 -10.51 -10.93
N LEU A 135 -3.23 -10.41 -11.62
CA LEU A 135 -4.03 -9.18 -11.68
C LEU A 135 -4.60 -8.81 -10.30
N SER A 136 -5.07 -9.79 -9.52
CA SER A 136 -5.48 -9.54 -8.14
C SER A 136 -4.33 -8.97 -7.30
N LEU A 137 -3.11 -9.50 -7.42
CA LEU A 137 -1.93 -8.94 -6.74
C LEU A 137 -1.64 -7.51 -7.18
N VAL A 138 -1.67 -7.21 -8.48
CA VAL A 138 -1.44 -5.86 -9.00
C VAL A 138 -2.46 -4.86 -8.44
N VAL A 139 -3.74 -5.25 -8.39
CA VAL A 139 -4.80 -4.42 -7.80
C VAL A 139 -4.52 -4.18 -6.31
N ILE A 140 -4.14 -5.21 -5.56
CA ILE A 140 -3.81 -5.09 -4.14
C ILE A 140 -2.61 -4.17 -3.95
N ILE A 141 -1.51 -4.35 -4.69
CA ILE A 141 -0.32 -3.49 -4.64
C ILE A 141 -0.68 -2.04 -4.90
N PHE A 142 -1.53 -1.77 -5.90
CA PHE A 142 -1.98 -0.41 -6.19
C PHE A 142 -2.74 0.20 -5.01
N HIS A 143 -3.64 -0.56 -4.37
CA HIS A 143 -4.36 -0.08 -3.18
C HIS A 143 -3.41 0.19 -2.00
N LEU A 144 -2.32 -0.57 -1.86
CA LEU A 144 -1.33 -0.37 -0.80
C LEU A 144 -0.52 0.93 -0.95
N LEU A 145 -0.50 1.55 -2.13
CA LEU A 145 0.05 2.89 -2.32
C LEU A 145 -0.82 3.98 -1.69
N LEU A 146 -2.10 3.70 -1.47
CA LEU A 146 -3.11 4.66 -1.02
C LEU A 146 -3.79 4.26 0.31
N ASN A 147 -3.46 3.10 0.87
CA ASN A 147 -4.12 2.51 2.03
C ASN A 147 -3.29 1.36 2.64
N GLU A 148 -3.72 0.82 3.77
CA GLU A 148 -3.07 -0.24 4.54
C GLU A 148 -3.91 -1.54 4.59
N LEU A 149 -4.40 -1.98 3.43
CA LEU A 149 -5.43 -3.02 3.37
C LEU A 149 -4.91 -4.46 3.57
N VAL A 150 -3.60 -4.72 3.49
CA VAL A 150 -3.07 -6.08 3.59
C VAL A 150 -3.21 -6.66 5.00
N GLU A 151 -3.29 -5.80 6.02
CA GLU A 151 -3.53 -6.19 7.42
C GLU A 151 -5.00 -6.38 7.74
N VAL A 152 -5.89 -5.97 6.83
CA VAL A 152 -7.34 -6.12 6.99
C VAL A 152 -7.74 -7.48 6.42
N ASP A 153 -8.48 -8.25 7.22
CA ASP A 153 -9.01 -9.59 6.88
C ASP A 153 -9.59 -9.69 5.46
N LYS A 154 -10.36 -8.69 5.04
CA LYS A 154 -11.02 -8.64 3.73
C LYS A 154 -10.05 -8.69 2.56
N VAL A 155 -8.95 -7.94 2.60
CA VAL A 155 -8.01 -7.82 1.47
C VAL A 155 -6.78 -8.69 1.69
N GLY A 156 -6.29 -8.78 2.92
CA GLY A 156 -5.21 -9.68 3.31
C GLY A 156 -5.48 -11.13 2.93
N SER A 157 -6.72 -11.61 3.09
CA SER A 157 -7.07 -12.98 2.69
C SER A 157 -6.89 -13.21 1.19
N PHE A 158 -7.33 -12.29 0.33
CA PHE A 158 -7.14 -12.40 -1.12
C PHE A 158 -5.67 -12.32 -1.51
N PHE A 159 -4.87 -11.51 -0.81
CA PHE A 159 -3.43 -11.44 -1.02
C PHE A 159 -2.78 -12.82 -0.79
N TYR A 160 -3.02 -13.45 0.36
CA TYR A 160 -2.44 -14.76 0.66
C TYR A 160 -2.97 -15.88 -0.24
N ILE A 161 -4.25 -15.85 -0.60
CA ILE A 161 -4.83 -16.81 -1.57
C ILE A 161 -4.16 -16.67 -2.94
N ALA A 162 -3.98 -15.44 -3.44
CA ALA A 162 -3.32 -15.21 -4.72
C ALA A 162 -1.88 -15.73 -4.69
N MET A 163 -1.13 -15.47 -3.62
CA MET A 163 0.24 -16.01 -3.44
C MET A 163 0.25 -17.54 -3.42
N ALA A 164 -0.63 -18.17 -2.64
CA ALA A 164 -0.72 -19.63 -2.55
C ALA A 164 -1.09 -20.27 -3.90
N LEU A 165 -1.98 -19.64 -4.67
CA LEU A 165 -2.36 -20.09 -6.01
C LEU A 165 -1.17 -20.03 -6.98
N LEU A 166 -0.38 -18.95 -6.95
CA LEU A 166 0.81 -18.84 -7.80
C LEU A 166 1.85 -19.91 -7.46
N MET A 167 2.12 -20.13 -6.17
CA MET A 167 3.01 -21.20 -5.72
C MET A 167 2.50 -22.58 -6.15
N ARG A 168 1.18 -22.83 -6.08
CA ARG A 168 0.60 -24.11 -6.52
C ARG A 168 0.64 -24.28 -8.04
N ALA A 169 0.44 -23.20 -8.79
CA ALA A 169 0.45 -23.20 -10.25
C ALA A 169 1.81 -23.58 -10.83
N GLU A 170 2.91 -23.31 -10.12
CA GLU A 170 4.24 -23.79 -10.51
C GLU A 170 4.30 -25.31 -10.67
N GLY A 171 3.70 -26.06 -9.74
CA GLY A 171 3.63 -27.52 -9.85
C GLY A 171 2.77 -27.99 -11.03
N TRP A 172 1.61 -27.37 -11.24
CA TRP A 172 0.74 -27.71 -12.38
C TRP A 172 1.41 -27.48 -13.73
N ILE A 173 2.17 -26.39 -13.85
CA ILE A 173 2.88 -26.04 -15.09
C ILE A 173 4.09 -26.96 -15.32
N ALA A 174 4.75 -27.42 -14.26
CA ALA A 174 5.82 -28.40 -14.37
C ALA A 174 5.31 -29.77 -14.86
N GLU A 175 4.19 -30.26 -14.30
CA GLU A 175 3.54 -31.50 -14.74
C GLU A 175 3.09 -31.42 -16.21
N GLU A 176 2.53 -30.27 -16.61
CA GLU A 176 2.16 -29.99 -17.99
C GLU A 176 3.35 -30.07 -18.95
N ALA A 177 4.50 -29.50 -18.60
CA ALA A 177 5.68 -29.52 -19.46
C ALA A 177 6.22 -30.95 -19.67
N VAL A 178 6.08 -31.85 -18.68
CA VAL A 178 6.45 -33.26 -18.84
C VAL A 178 5.52 -33.94 -19.84
N ALA A 179 4.20 -33.75 -19.69
CA ALA A 179 3.20 -34.38 -20.56
C ALA A 179 3.26 -33.92 -22.03
N VAL A 180 3.82 -32.74 -22.33
CA VAL A 180 4.03 -32.24 -23.70
C VAL A 180 5.26 -32.88 -24.36
N ASN A 181 6.22 -33.37 -23.57
CA ASN A 181 7.48 -33.95 -24.06
C ASN A 181 7.46 -35.49 -24.15
N GLU A 182 6.39 -36.14 -23.67
CA GLU A 182 6.10 -37.57 -23.85
C GLU A 182 5.27 -37.82 -25.12
#